data_AF-A0A1M6GLE8-F1
#
_entry.id   AF-A0A1M6GLE8-F1
#
_cell.length_a   1.000
_cell.length_b   1.000
_cell.length_c   1.000
_cell.angle_alpha   90.00
_cell.angle_beta   90.00
_cell.angle_gamma   90.00
#
_symmetry.space_group_name_H-M   'P 1'
#
loop_
_entity.id
_entity.type
_entity.pdbx_description
1 polymer ?
#
loop_
_entity_poly.entity_id
_entity_poly.type
_entity_poly.pdbx_seq_one_letter_code
_entity_poly.pdbx_strand_id
1 'polypeptide(L)'
;MTTAASVIHIYNGSVTLGGTDGDLVTETAVGGNRILLELNRGAESNVVPLAARATTAACYLVQIVSDNGRILLSIDSVHWVKSIFLLTVGTNNSLFYIKSIADQDEDYGNTVWSLKVDYYAPV
;
A
#
# COMPACT_ATOMS: atom_id res chain seq x y z
N MET A 1 14.72 25.27 3.42
CA MET A 1 13.71 24.45 2.71
C MET A 1 13.13 23.50 3.74
N THR A 2 11.86 23.63 4.08
CA THR A 2 11.16 22.66 4.92
C THR A 2 10.93 21.41 4.08
N THR A 3 11.65 20.33 4.38
CA THR A 3 11.35 18.99 3.86
C THR A 3 9.89 18.68 4.19
N ALA A 4 9.09 18.29 3.19
CA ALA A 4 7.72 17.86 3.44
C ALA A 4 7.76 16.70 4.45
N ALA A 5 7.08 16.84 5.58
CA ALA A 5 7.00 15.78 6.56
C ALA A 5 6.13 14.65 5.99
N SER A 6 6.62 13.42 6.08
CA SER A 6 5.85 12.24 5.68
C SER A 6 4.65 12.10 6.62
N VAL A 7 3.48 11.80 6.06
CA VAL A 7 2.22 11.75 6.82
C VAL A 7 1.73 10.32 6.99
N ILE A 8 1.87 9.49 5.97
CA ILE A 8 1.55 8.06 6.02
C ILE A 8 2.76 7.25 5.58
N HIS A 9 3.10 6.26 6.40
CA HIS A 9 4.11 5.24 6.13
C HIS A 9 3.42 3.92 5.81
N ILE A 10 3.96 3.18 4.85
CA ILE A 10 3.55 1.83 4.53
C ILE A 10 4.68 0.87 4.88
N TYR A 11 4.37 -0.19 5.62
CA TYR A 11 5.30 -1.22 6.05
C TYR A 11 4.92 -2.58 5.44
N ASN A 12 5.92 -3.42 5.20
CA ASN A 12 5.80 -4.83 4.80
C ASN A 12 6.53 -5.74 5.80
N GLY A 13 6.47 -7.06 5.64
CA GLY A 13 7.17 -8.05 6.47
C GLY A 13 6.26 -8.63 7.55
N SER A 14 6.79 -8.86 8.76
CA SER A 14 6.01 -9.36 9.91
C SER A 14 5.14 -8.26 10.53
N VAL A 15 4.29 -7.62 9.72
CA VAL A 15 3.33 -6.60 10.18
C VAL A 15 2.18 -7.27 10.93
N THR A 16 1.84 -6.75 12.10
CA THR A 16 0.68 -7.20 12.90
C THR A 16 -0.24 -6.02 13.19
N LEU A 17 -1.55 -6.27 13.21
CA LEU A 17 -2.54 -5.23 13.51
C LEU A 17 -2.28 -4.68 14.93
N GLY A 18 -2.03 -3.38 15.04
CA GLY A 18 -1.72 -2.74 16.33
C GLY A 18 -0.35 -3.09 16.95
N GLY A 19 0.52 -3.83 16.26
CA GLY A 19 1.85 -4.24 16.74
C GLY A 19 3.03 -3.51 16.09
N THR A 20 4.25 -4.05 16.23
CA THR A 20 5.51 -3.47 15.72
C THR A 20 5.58 -3.46 14.19
N ASP A 21 6.30 -2.46 13.68
CA ASP A 21 6.53 -2.27 12.24
C ASP A 21 7.41 -3.40 11.67
N GLY A 22 7.10 -3.81 10.45
CA GLY A 22 8.10 -4.45 9.61
C GLY A 22 8.93 -3.40 8.85
N ASP A 23 9.44 -3.73 7.68
CA ASP A 23 10.29 -2.82 6.92
C ASP A 23 9.47 -1.71 6.24
N LEU A 24 9.90 -0.46 6.38
CA LEU A 24 9.31 0.68 5.68
C LEU A 24 9.53 0.51 4.17
N VAL A 25 8.44 0.39 3.41
CA VAL A 25 8.50 0.19 1.95
C VAL A 25 8.20 1.45 1.16
N THR A 26 7.34 2.34 1.68
CA THR A 26 7.04 3.62 1.02
C THR A 26 6.43 4.63 2.00
N GLU A 27 6.50 5.91 1.62
CA GLU A 27 6.00 7.01 2.43
C GLU A 27 5.54 8.22 1.58
N THR A 28 4.66 9.07 2.12
CA THR A 28 4.01 10.14 1.33
C THR A 28 4.90 11.34 1.00
N ALA A 29 6.00 11.56 1.72
CA ALA A 29 6.86 12.74 1.52
C ALA A 29 7.75 12.72 0.27
N VAL A 30 8.12 11.54 -0.23
CA VAL A 30 9.26 11.42 -1.18
C VAL A 30 8.79 11.26 -2.63
N GLY A 31 7.56 11.65 -2.98
CA GLY A 31 6.99 11.44 -4.32
C GLY A 31 6.98 9.95 -4.73
N GLY A 32 7.13 9.07 -3.75
CA GLY A 32 7.58 7.70 -3.91
C GLY A 32 6.56 6.71 -3.39
N ASN A 33 5.26 7.04 -3.42
CA ASN A 33 4.13 6.15 -3.16
C ASN A 33 4.15 4.95 -4.13
N ARG A 34 5.14 4.07 -4.00
CA ARG A 34 5.40 2.98 -4.92
C ARG A 34 5.73 1.75 -4.13
N ILE A 35 5.09 0.64 -4.50
CA ILE A 35 5.34 -0.65 -3.86
C ILE A 35 5.76 -1.62 -4.95
N LEU A 36 6.98 -2.12 -4.81
CA LEU A 36 7.50 -3.17 -5.68
C LEU A 36 6.87 -4.49 -5.26
N LEU A 37 6.13 -5.09 -6.19
CA LEU A 37 5.69 -6.47 -6.11
C LEU A 37 6.39 -7.27 -7.21
N GLU A 38 6.61 -8.56 -6.99
CA GLU A 38 7.04 -9.47 -8.04
C GLU A 38 5.80 -10.01 -8.78
N LEU A 39 5.90 -10.18 -10.10
CA LEU A 39 4.86 -10.79 -10.93
C LEU A 39 5.36 -12.06 -11.57
N ASN A 40 4.53 -13.10 -11.50
CA ASN A 40 4.73 -14.34 -12.23
C ASN A 40 3.76 -14.39 -13.41
N ARG A 41 4.27 -14.65 -14.62
CA ARG A 41 3.47 -14.69 -15.85
C ARG A 41 2.33 -15.70 -15.73
N GLY A 42 1.12 -15.28 -16.11
CA GLY A 42 -0.05 -16.15 -16.17
C GLY A 42 -0.53 -16.67 -14.82
N ALA A 43 -0.06 -16.09 -13.71
CA ALA A 43 -0.41 -16.48 -12.36
C ALA A 43 -0.67 -15.27 -11.47
N GLU A 44 -1.54 -15.45 -10.48
CA GLU A 44 -1.66 -14.50 -9.38
C GLU A 44 -0.44 -14.63 -8.46
N SER A 45 0.04 -13.51 -7.92
CA SER A 45 1.06 -13.57 -6.87
C SER A 45 0.49 -14.12 -5.56
N ASN A 46 1.39 -14.48 -4.64
CA ASN A 46 1.00 -14.64 -3.24
C ASN A 46 0.42 -13.33 -2.68
N VAL A 47 -0.48 -13.48 -1.70
CA VAL A 47 -1.01 -12.35 -0.94
C VAL A 47 0.07 -11.79 -0.04
N VAL A 48 0.30 -10.48 -0.13
CA VAL A 48 1.27 -9.74 0.69
C VAL A 48 0.52 -8.85 1.69
N PRO A 49 0.68 -9.07 3.01
CA PRO A 49 0.14 -8.17 4.02
C PRO A 49 0.99 -6.90 4.13
N LEU A 50 0.33 -5.75 4.21
CA LEU A 50 0.95 -4.44 4.44
C LEU A 50 0.26 -3.72 5.59
N ALA A 51 0.97 -2.77 6.18
CA ALA A 51 0.43 -1.89 7.21
C ALA A 51 0.57 -0.43 6.82
N ALA A 52 -0.52 0.33 6.87
CA ALA A 52 -0.50 1.78 6.81
C ALA A 52 -0.47 2.37 8.23
N ARG A 53 0.36 3.39 8.45
CA ARG A 53 0.47 4.08 9.74
C ARG A 53 0.71 5.57 9.54
N ALA A 54 0.02 6.39 10.33
CA ALA A 54 0.26 7.82 10.36
C ALA A 54 1.45 8.16 11.26
N THR A 55 2.22 9.18 10.89
CA THR A 55 3.48 9.52 11.56
C THR A 55 3.29 10.29 12.86
N THR A 56 2.35 11.24 12.89
CA THR A 56 2.17 12.18 14.00
C THR A 56 0.76 12.15 14.59
N ALA A 57 -0.27 12.12 13.74
CA ALA A 57 -1.67 12.14 14.15
C ALA A 57 -2.54 11.29 13.22
N ALA A 58 -3.72 10.88 13.69
CA ALA A 58 -4.63 10.07 12.90
C ALA A 58 -5.05 10.79 11.61
N CYS A 59 -5.00 10.07 10.50
CA CYS A 59 -5.50 10.50 9.20
C CYS A 59 -6.83 9.81 8.91
N TYR A 60 -7.72 10.49 8.20
CA TYR A 60 -9.04 9.99 7.84
C TYR A 60 -9.16 9.80 6.33
N LEU A 61 -10.02 8.85 5.94
CA LEU A 61 -10.33 8.57 4.53
C LEU A 61 -9.07 8.39 3.67
N VAL A 62 -8.15 7.53 4.13
CA VAL A 62 -6.94 7.22 3.38
C VAL A 62 -7.32 6.31 2.21
N GLN A 63 -7.19 6.83 1.00
CA GLN A 63 -7.45 6.09 -0.22
C GLN A 63 -6.15 5.50 -0.75
N ILE A 64 -6.17 4.20 -1.06
CA ILE A 64 -5.06 3.51 -1.72
C ILE A 64 -5.57 2.97 -3.04
N VAL A 65 -4.93 3.38 -4.14
CA VAL A 65 -5.35 3.06 -5.51
C VAL A 65 -4.21 2.39 -6.26
N SER A 66 -4.52 1.31 -6.98
CA SER A 66 -3.59 0.74 -7.97
C SER A 66 -3.52 1.67 -9.18
N ASP A 67 -2.33 2.19 -9.50
CA ASP A 67 -2.15 3.14 -10.60
C ASP A 67 -2.47 2.53 -11.98
N ASN A 68 -2.18 1.23 -12.15
CA ASN A 68 -2.26 0.54 -13.42
C ASN A 68 -3.36 -0.54 -13.47
N GLY A 69 -4.08 -0.74 -12.37
CA GLY A 69 -5.11 -1.75 -12.23
C GLY A 69 -4.62 -3.20 -12.26
N ARG A 70 -3.31 -3.44 -12.13
CA ARG A 70 -2.67 -4.77 -12.04
C ARG A 70 -2.40 -5.21 -10.61
N ILE A 71 -2.47 -4.29 -9.66
CA ILE A 71 -2.45 -4.60 -8.23
C ILE A 71 -3.90 -4.63 -7.74
N LEU A 72 -4.28 -5.74 -7.13
CA LEU A 72 -5.52 -5.86 -6.39
C LEU A 72 -5.24 -5.61 -4.92
N LEU A 73 -6.13 -4.85 -4.31
CA LEU A 73 -6.10 -4.45 -2.92
C LEU A 73 -7.28 -5.06 -2.17
N SER A 74 -7.08 -5.36 -0.89
CA SER A 74 -8.12 -5.89 -0.02
C SER A 74 -7.89 -5.44 1.42
N ILE A 75 -8.96 -5.27 2.18
CA ILE A 75 -8.89 -5.03 3.64
C ILE A 75 -9.09 -6.31 4.45
N ASP A 76 -9.60 -7.37 3.82
CA ASP A 76 -9.99 -8.62 4.47
C ASP A 76 -9.30 -9.87 3.88
N SER A 77 -8.50 -9.69 2.83
CA SER A 77 -7.87 -10.75 2.00
C SER A 77 -8.85 -11.63 1.21
N VAL A 78 -10.14 -11.30 1.21
CA VAL A 78 -11.21 -12.07 0.56
C VAL A 78 -11.76 -11.30 -0.63
N HIS A 79 -12.10 -10.02 -0.43
CA HIS A 79 -12.66 -9.15 -1.47
C HIS A 79 -11.57 -8.27 -2.06
N TRP A 80 -11.39 -8.37 -3.38
CA TRP A 80 -10.29 -7.75 -4.10
C TRP A 80 -10.79 -6.67 -5.05
N VAL A 81 -10.21 -5.48 -4.93
CA VAL A 81 -10.62 -4.27 -5.68
C VAL A 81 -9.38 -3.47 -6.11
N LYS A 82 -9.54 -2.52 -7.02
CA LYS A 82 -8.44 -1.65 -7.49
C LYS A 82 -8.22 -0.40 -6.63
N SER A 83 -9.12 -0.16 -5.68
CA SER A 83 -9.06 0.96 -4.74
C SER A 83 -9.70 0.54 -3.42
N ILE A 84 -9.05 0.85 -2.31
CA ILE A 84 -9.61 0.69 -0.96
C ILE A 84 -9.60 2.02 -0.22
N PHE A 85 -10.43 2.10 0.82
CA PHE A 85 -10.42 3.20 1.79
C PHE A 85 -10.17 2.63 3.17
N LEU A 86 -9.16 3.17 3.85
CA LEU A 86 -8.98 3.01 5.28
C LEU A 86 -9.62 4.22 5.95
N LEU A 87 -10.76 4.00 6.64
CA LEU A 87 -11.55 5.08 7.25
C LEU A 87 -10.74 5.91 8.24
N THR A 88 -9.85 5.26 8.99
CA THR A 88 -8.94 5.92 9.92
C THR A 88 -7.61 5.16 9.94
N VAL A 89 -6.52 5.89 9.79
CA VAL A 89 -5.14 5.39 9.94
C VAL A 89 -4.51 6.17 11.08
N GLY A 90 -4.29 5.50 12.22
CA GLY A 90 -3.68 6.10 13.40
C GLY A 90 -2.17 5.91 13.45
N THR A 91 -1.59 6.15 14.62
CA THR A 91 -0.19 5.81 14.91
C THR A 91 0.03 4.31 15.16
N ASN A 92 -1.03 3.50 15.06
CA ASN A 92 -0.99 2.05 15.06
C ASN A 92 -1.18 1.52 13.64
N ASN A 93 -0.66 0.32 13.37
CA ASN A 93 -0.77 -0.33 12.06
C ASN A 93 -2.22 -0.64 11.68
N SER A 94 -2.65 -0.11 10.54
CA SER A 94 -3.88 -0.49 9.84
C SER A 94 -3.52 -1.46 8.71
N LEU A 95 -3.97 -2.71 8.83
CA LEU A 95 -3.64 -3.75 7.84
C LEU A 95 -4.45 -3.62 6.56
N PHE A 96 -3.79 -3.90 5.45
CA PHE A 96 -4.41 -4.18 4.16
C PHE A 96 -3.54 -5.19 3.40
N TYR A 97 -4.08 -5.74 2.33
CA TYR A 97 -3.45 -6.80 1.56
C TYR A 97 -3.36 -6.41 0.10
N ILE A 98 -2.28 -6.82 -0.54
CA ILE A 98 -2.10 -6.67 -1.97
C ILE A 98 -1.75 -8.01 -2.61
N LYS A 99 -2.18 -8.17 -3.86
CA LYS A 99 -1.68 -9.21 -4.76
C LYS A 99 -1.64 -8.63 -6.17
N SER A 100 -0.81 -9.19 -7.02
CA SER A 100 -0.69 -8.77 -8.41
C SER A 100 -1.31 -9.80 -9.35
N ILE A 101 -1.86 -9.32 -10.45
CA ILE A 101 -2.44 -10.12 -11.53
C ILE A 101 -1.72 -9.81 -12.85
N ALA A 102 -1.25 -10.84 -13.53
CA ALA A 102 -0.60 -10.76 -14.84
C ALA A 102 -1.39 -11.57 -15.88
N ASP A 103 -1.59 -10.99 -17.06
CA ASP A 103 -2.18 -11.71 -18.19
C ASP A 103 -1.14 -12.68 -18.78
N GLN A 104 -1.59 -13.76 -19.42
CA GLN A 104 -0.70 -14.82 -19.93
C GLN A 104 0.24 -14.36 -21.05
N ASP A 105 -0.14 -13.31 -21.80
CA ASP A 105 0.52 -12.91 -23.05
C ASP A 105 1.44 -11.69 -22.92
N GLU A 106 1.58 -11.11 -21.73
CA GLU A 106 2.40 -9.91 -21.52
C GLU A 106 3.82 -10.28 -21.05
N ASP A 107 4.83 -9.67 -21.69
CA ASP A 107 6.24 -9.85 -21.37
C ASP A 107 6.67 -8.82 -20.34
N TYR A 108 6.69 -9.24 -19.07
CA TYR A 108 7.01 -8.37 -17.96
C TYR A 108 8.51 -8.46 -17.65
N GLY A 109 9.31 -7.54 -18.19
CA GLY A 109 10.61 -7.22 -17.60
C GLY A 109 10.44 -6.68 -16.16
N ASN A 110 11.55 -6.34 -15.49
CA ASN A 110 11.56 -5.71 -14.15
C ASN A 110 10.69 -4.44 -14.11
N THR A 111 9.39 -4.59 -13.87
CA THR A 111 8.42 -3.51 -13.97
C THR A 111 8.08 -3.06 -12.55
N VAL A 112 8.34 -1.79 -12.27
CA VAL A 112 8.03 -1.15 -11.01
C VAL A 112 6.56 -0.73 -11.01
N TRP A 113 5.79 -1.18 -10.04
CA TRP A 113 4.39 -0.77 -9.89
C TRP A 113 4.20 0.20 -8.74
N SER A 114 3.21 1.08 -8.87
CA SER A 114 2.98 2.17 -7.92
C SER A 114 1.61 2.06 -7.27
N LEU A 115 1.51 2.45 -6.00
CA LEU A 115 0.23 2.61 -5.31
C LEU A 115 0.04 4.09 -5.01
N LYS A 116 -1.01 4.71 -5.50
CA LYS A 116 -1.30 6.08 -5.12
C LYS A 116 -1.96 6.10 -3.74
N VAL A 117 -1.40 6.85 -2.80
CA VAL A 117 -1.96 7.07 -1.46
C VAL A 117 -2.40 8.53 -1.36
N ASP A 118 -3.70 8.74 -1.22
CA ASP A 118 -4.31 10.05 -0.96
C ASP A 118 -4.95 10.02 0.45
N TYR A 119 -4.96 11.13 1.16
CA TYR A 119 -5.50 11.18 2.53
C TYR A 119 -6.08 12.55 2.89
N TYR A 120 -6.97 12.57 3.88
CA TYR A 120 -7.44 13.77 4.55
C TYR A 120 -6.85 13.82 5.96
N ALA A 121 -5.95 14.77 6.23
CA ALA A 121 -5.44 15.02 7.58
C ALA A 121 -6.33 16.06 8.28
N PRO A 122 -6.66 15.90 9.58
CA PRO A 122 -7.26 16.96 10.36
C PRO A 122 -6.25 18.13 10.45
N VAL A 123 -6.76 19.35 10.23
CA VAL A 123 -5.99 20.62 10.28
C VAL A 123 -5.70 21.01 11.73
#